data_AF-A0A7C4GG71-F1
#
_entry.id   AF-A0A7C4GG71-F1
#
_cell.length_a   1.000
_cell.length_b   1.000
_cell.length_c   1.000
_cell.angle_alpha   90.00
_cell.angle_beta   90.00
_cell.angle_gamma   90.00
#
_symmetry.space_group_name_H-M   'P 1'
#
loop_
_entity.id
_entity.type
_entity.pdbx_description
1 polymer ?
#
loop_
_entity_poly.entity_id
_entity_poly.type
_entity_poly.pdbx_seq_one_letter_code
_entity_poly.pdbx_strand_id
1 'polypeptide(L)'
;FTSPIEDATEGHIRYSFPAVYSGKEVQNVRLVFRRGRVVEASADKNEDLLRTMLDTDAGARIAGELAFGTNYSIRRFTKNTLFDEKIGGTMHVAIGAALPETGGQNKSGIHWDMVCDTRRNFTVWGDGRPIMKNGRFLWQ
;
A
#
# COMPACT_ATOMS: atom_id res chain seq x y z
N PHE A 1 -1.30 1.88 11.96
CA PHE A 1 -0.44 2.18 10.81
C PHE A 1 0.92 2.57 11.31
N THR A 2 1.95 2.55 10.46
CA THR A 2 3.29 3.07 10.73
C THR A 2 4.00 3.40 9.41
N SER A 3 4.96 4.32 9.42
CA SER A 3 5.87 4.50 8.28
C SER A 3 6.93 3.38 8.26
N PRO A 4 7.18 2.74 7.11
CA PRO A 4 8.36 1.91 6.92
C PRO A 4 9.66 2.72 7.03
N ILE A 5 10.76 2.07 7.39
CA ILE A 5 12.10 2.68 7.29
C ILE A 5 12.42 2.87 5.80
N GLU A 6 12.84 4.08 5.43
CA GLU A 6 12.86 4.57 4.05
C GLU A 6 13.72 3.73 3.11
N ASP A 7 14.82 3.17 3.59
CA ASP A 7 15.81 2.42 2.83
C ASP A 7 15.73 0.89 3.03
N ALA A 8 14.76 0.42 3.81
CA ALA A 8 14.71 -0.97 4.25
C ALA A 8 13.70 -1.85 3.48
N THR A 9 12.81 -1.27 2.66
CA THR A 9 11.79 -2.06 1.95
C THR A 9 12.40 -2.90 0.82
N GLU A 10 12.01 -4.17 0.78
CA GLU A 10 12.50 -5.20 -0.15
C GLU A 10 11.36 -6.13 -0.59
N GLY A 11 11.40 -6.58 -1.85
CA GLY A 11 10.48 -7.59 -2.36
C GLY A 11 9.51 -7.05 -3.41
N HIS A 12 8.28 -7.55 -3.43
CA HIS A 12 7.27 -7.14 -4.40
C HIS A 12 5.87 -7.16 -3.79
N ILE A 13 4.98 -6.35 -4.35
CA ILE A 13 3.57 -6.28 -3.96
C ILE A 13 2.69 -6.17 -5.21
N ARG A 14 1.52 -6.81 -5.15
CA ARG A 14 0.45 -6.65 -6.14
C ARG A 14 -0.80 -6.16 -5.44
N TYR A 15 -1.36 -5.06 -5.94
CA TYR A 15 -2.61 -4.50 -5.44
C TYR A 15 -3.78 -5.09 -6.21
N SER A 16 -4.67 -5.77 -5.48
CA SER A 16 -5.86 -6.44 -6.03
C SER A 16 -7.03 -5.50 -6.26
N PHE A 17 -7.08 -4.36 -5.55
CA PHE A 17 -8.06 -3.31 -5.78
C PHE A 17 -7.49 -2.22 -6.69
N PRO A 18 -8.33 -1.57 -7.51
CA PRO A 18 -7.90 -0.42 -8.30
C PRO A 18 -7.39 0.70 -7.40
N ALA A 19 -6.21 1.23 -7.70
CA ALA A 19 -5.73 2.47 -7.11
C ALA A 19 -6.45 3.64 -7.82
N VAL A 20 -7.16 4.46 -7.06
CA VAL A 20 -7.95 5.57 -7.60
C VAL A 20 -7.16 6.86 -7.40
N TYR A 21 -6.95 7.62 -8.47
CA TYR A 21 -6.33 8.94 -8.42
C TYR A 21 -7.04 9.89 -9.36
N SER A 22 -7.55 11.01 -8.84
CA SER A 22 -8.29 12.03 -9.60
C SER A 22 -9.35 11.46 -10.56
N GLY A 23 -10.12 10.47 -10.08
CA GLY A 23 -11.19 9.81 -10.87
C GLY A 23 -10.70 8.77 -11.89
N LYS A 24 -9.39 8.55 -12.02
CA LYS A 24 -8.81 7.51 -12.87
C LYS A 24 -8.45 6.29 -12.03
N GLU A 25 -8.72 5.11 -12.56
CA GLU A 25 -8.38 3.83 -11.94
C GLU A 25 -7.12 3.24 -12.56
N VAL A 26 -6.13 2.93 -11.73
CA VAL A 26 -4.99 2.10 -12.10
C VAL A 26 -5.23 0.69 -11.55
N GLN A 27 -5.30 -0.31 -12.43
CA GLN A 27 -5.72 -1.67 -12.06
C GLN A 27 -4.55 -2.65 -12.06
N ASN A 28 -4.57 -3.60 -11.12
CA ASN A 28 -3.53 -4.63 -10.96
C ASN A 28 -2.10 -4.05 -10.89
N VAL A 29 -1.92 -2.99 -10.08
CA VAL A 29 -0.60 -2.40 -9.84
C VAL A 29 0.33 -3.46 -9.26
N ARG A 30 1.54 -3.58 -9.82
CA ARG A 30 2.61 -4.45 -9.35
C ARG A 30 3.87 -3.63 -9.18
N LEU A 31 4.45 -3.65 -7.99
CA LEU A 31 5.67 -2.90 -7.66
C LEU A 31 6.74 -3.86 -7.14
N VAL A 32 8.00 -3.59 -7.50
CA VAL A 32 9.18 -4.26 -6.95
C VAL A 32 10.00 -3.23 -6.16
N PHE A 33 10.26 -3.54 -4.90
CA PHE A 33 11.06 -2.72 -3.98
C PHE A 33 12.47 -3.30 -3.84
N ARG A 34 13.47 -2.42 -3.91
CA ARG A 34 14.88 -2.69 -3.61
C ARG A 34 15.47 -1.50 -2.87
N ARG A 35 16.14 -1.75 -1.74
CA ARG A 35 16.79 -0.74 -0.90
C ARG A 35 15.89 0.47 -0.65
N GLY A 36 14.63 0.22 -0.27
CA GLY A 36 13.68 1.28 0.04
C GLY A 36 12.86 1.83 -1.12
N ARG A 37 13.20 1.47 -2.37
CA ARG A 37 12.68 2.16 -3.56
C ARG A 37 11.99 1.23 -4.54
N VAL A 38 10.92 1.73 -5.16
CA VAL A 38 10.28 1.10 -6.31
C VAL A 38 11.21 1.16 -7.53
N VAL A 39 11.76 0.01 -7.92
CA VAL A 39 12.65 -0.14 -9.09
C VAL A 39 11.92 -0.66 -10.34
N GLU A 40 10.82 -1.40 -10.16
CA GLU A 40 9.95 -1.84 -11.24
C GLU A 40 8.50 -1.55 -10.90
N ALA A 41 7.72 -1.13 -11.90
CA ALA A 41 6.30 -0.83 -11.76
C ALA A 41 5.55 -1.21 -13.04
N SER A 42 4.40 -1.86 -12.90
CA SER A 42 3.48 -2.14 -14.01
C SER A 42 2.03 -2.11 -13.55
N ALA A 43 1.10 -1.93 -14.49
CA ALA A 43 -0.34 -2.01 -14.26
C ALA A 43 -1.07 -2.50 -15.51
N ASP A 44 -2.21 -3.18 -15.33
CA ASP A 44 -3.01 -3.66 -16.47
C ASP A 44 -3.82 -2.52 -17.12
N LYS A 45 -4.10 -1.46 -16.36
CA LYS A 45 -4.83 -0.27 -16.81
C LYS A 45 -4.17 0.98 -16.28
N ASN A 46 -4.02 1.99 -17.14
CA ASN A 46 -3.45 3.30 -16.81
C ASN A 46 -2.01 3.21 -16.24
N GLU A 47 -1.16 2.36 -16.81
CA GLU A 47 0.25 2.26 -16.42
C GLU A 47 1.01 3.59 -16.56
N ASP A 48 0.73 4.39 -17.60
CA ASP A 48 1.35 5.71 -17.77
C ASP A 48 1.05 6.66 -16.62
N LEU A 49 -0.16 6.57 -16.04
CA LEU A 49 -0.52 7.34 -14.85
C LEU A 49 0.29 6.86 -13.64
N LEU A 50 0.41 5.54 -13.45
CA LEU A 50 1.26 4.97 -12.39
C LEU A 50 2.71 5.48 -12.50
N ARG A 51 3.28 5.46 -13.71
CA ARG A 51 4.64 5.96 -13.97
C ARG A 51 4.75 7.45 -13.65
N THR A 52 3.80 8.25 -14.13
CA THR A 52 3.73 9.69 -13.83
C THR A 52 3.71 9.95 -12.32
N MET A 53 2.90 9.20 -11.56
CA MET A 53 2.82 9.34 -10.11
C MET A 53 4.16 8.99 -9.44
N LEU A 54 4.78 7.88 -9.84
CA LEU A 54 6.08 7.44 -9.31
C LEU A 54 7.23 8.39 -9.68
N ASP A 55 7.09 9.20 -10.72
CA ASP A 55 8.09 10.16 -11.19
C ASP A 55 7.81 11.59 -10.72
N THR A 56 6.86 11.78 -9.80
CA THR A 56 6.51 13.12 -9.26
C THR A 56 7.72 13.82 -8.63
N ASP A 57 8.50 13.08 -7.84
CA ASP A 57 9.70 13.58 -7.17
C ASP A 57 10.57 12.43 -6.64
N ALA A 58 11.68 12.77 -5.97
CA ALA A 58 12.65 11.81 -5.45
C ALA A 58 12.05 10.85 -4.40
N GLY A 59 11.05 11.29 -3.64
CA GLY A 59 10.39 10.55 -2.57
C GLY A 59 9.20 9.72 -3.02
N ALA A 60 8.64 9.99 -4.22
CA ALA A 60 7.45 9.32 -4.76
C ALA A 60 7.58 7.79 -4.93
N ARG A 61 8.83 7.28 -4.94
CA ARG A 61 9.13 5.84 -5.08
C ARG A 61 9.45 5.14 -3.75
N ILE A 62 9.30 5.81 -2.62
CA ILE A 62 9.56 5.26 -1.28
C ILE A 62 8.22 4.96 -0.61
N ALA A 63 8.15 3.88 0.16
CA ALA A 63 6.95 3.55 0.92
C ALA A 63 6.79 4.52 2.11
N GLY A 64 5.66 5.22 2.17
CA GLY A 64 5.37 6.22 3.19
C GLY A 64 4.53 5.69 4.36
N GLU A 65 3.70 4.68 4.12
CA GLU A 65 2.83 4.10 5.15
C GLU A 65 2.61 2.60 4.90
N LEU A 66 2.51 1.83 5.98
CA LEU A 66 1.91 0.51 6.04
C LEU A 66 0.76 0.51 7.07
N ALA A 67 -0.41 0.02 6.67
CA ALA A 67 -1.53 -0.16 7.58
C ALA A 67 -2.42 -1.36 7.26
N PHE A 68 -3.30 -1.66 8.21
CA PHE A 68 -4.29 -2.75 8.14
C PHE A 68 -5.69 -2.20 8.34
N GLY A 69 -6.60 -2.59 7.46
CA GLY A 69 -8.02 -2.31 7.59
C GLY A 69 -8.66 -3.26 8.61
N THR A 70 -9.34 -2.70 9.61
CA THR A 70 -9.88 -3.44 10.76
C THR A 70 -11.39 -3.30 10.94
N ASN A 71 -12.06 -2.53 10.07
CA ASN A 71 -13.51 -2.39 10.12
C ASN A 71 -14.20 -3.49 9.29
N TYR A 72 -14.47 -4.63 9.93
CA TYR A 72 -15.11 -5.78 9.31
C TYR A 72 -16.60 -5.59 8.96
N SER A 73 -17.20 -4.46 9.36
CA SER A 73 -18.56 -4.10 8.97
C SER A 73 -18.62 -3.55 7.54
N ILE A 74 -17.51 -3.02 7.03
CA ILE A 74 -17.41 -2.57 5.63
C ILE A 74 -17.09 -3.80 4.77
N ARG A 75 -17.99 -4.14 3.85
CA ARG A 75 -17.89 -5.38 3.04
C ARG A 75 -17.67 -5.13 1.56
N ARG A 76 -17.75 -3.87 1.12
CA ARG A 76 -17.73 -3.47 -0.29
C ARG A 76 -16.64 -2.44 -0.53
N PHE A 77 -15.88 -2.64 -1.59
CA PHE A 77 -15.00 -1.63 -2.15
C PHE A 77 -15.83 -0.54 -2.85
N THR A 78 -15.53 0.71 -2.55
CA THR A 78 -16.34 1.89 -2.88
C THR A 78 -15.68 2.80 -3.91
N LYS A 79 -14.38 2.60 -4.21
CA LYS A 79 -13.53 3.51 -4.99
C LYS A 79 -13.30 4.86 -4.30
N ASN A 80 -13.50 4.89 -2.98
CA ASN A 80 -13.14 6.01 -2.13
C ASN A 80 -12.11 5.49 -1.14
N THR A 81 -10.86 5.88 -1.37
CA THR A 81 -9.69 5.41 -0.61
C THR A 81 -9.89 5.52 0.90
N LEU A 82 -10.47 6.62 1.39
CA LEU A 82 -10.69 6.86 2.82
C LEU A 82 -11.59 5.81 3.48
N PHE A 83 -12.53 5.23 2.72
CA PHE A 83 -13.35 4.11 3.21
C PHE A 83 -12.70 2.77 2.93
N ASP A 84 -12.07 2.62 1.76
CA ASP A 84 -11.57 1.35 1.27
C ASP A 84 -10.35 0.86 2.06
N GLU A 85 -9.49 1.76 2.51
CA GLU A 85 -8.34 1.43 3.37
C GLU A 85 -8.75 0.93 4.76
N LYS A 86 -9.99 1.21 5.19
CA LYS A 86 -10.51 0.80 6.51
C LYS A 86 -11.18 -0.58 6.48
N ILE A 87 -11.44 -1.15 5.30
CA ILE A 87 -12.14 -2.43 5.13
C ILE A 87 -11.45 -3.54 5.91
N GLY A 88 -12.19 -4.25 6.77
CA GLY A 88 -11.64 -5.36 7.54
C GLY A 88 -11.03 -6.45 6.66
N GLY A 89 -9.77 -6.79 6.93
CA GLY A 89 -9.02 -7.79 6.17
C GLY A 89 -8.35 -7.25 4.90
N THR A 90 -8.24 -5.94 4.76
CA THR A 90 -7.33 -5.31 3.80
C THR A 90 -6.03 -4.87 4.47
N MET A 91 -5.02 -4.63 3.65
CA MET A 91 -3.85 -3.84 4.04
C MET A 91 -3.62 -2.78 2.97
N HIS A 92 -2.94 -1.70 3.30
CA HIS A 92 -2.45 -0.77 2.30
C HIS A 92 -0.99 -0.42 2.54
N VAL A 93 -0.31 -0.13 1.44
CA VAL A 93 1.02 0.45 1.45
C VAL A 93 0.96 1.69 0.57
N ALA A 94 1.17 2.85 1.18
CA ALA A 94 1.24 4.12 0.48
C ALA A 94 2.64 4.35 -0.06
N ILE A 95 2.74 4.94 -1.26
CA ILE A 95 4.00 5.48 -1.78
C ILE A 95 4.03 7.01 -1.62
N GLY A 96 5.23 7.55 -1.49
CA GLY A 96 5.45 8.98 -1.30
C GLY A 96 5.63 9.34 0.17
N ALA A 97 5.07 10.49 0.56
CA ALA A 97 5.35 11.15 1.82
C ALA A 97 5.07 10.21 2.99
N ALA A 98 6.01 10.15 3.93
CA ALA A 98 5.82 9.42 5.16
C ALA A 98 4.95 10.22 6.14
N LEU A 99 4.43 9.54 7.17
CA LEU A 99 3.62 10.15 8.23
C LEU A 99 4.53 10.59 9.39
N PRO A 100 4.78 11.89 9.60
CA PRO A 100 5.74 12.38 10.60
C PRO A 100 5.42 11.94 12.04
N GLU A 101 4.14 11.74 12.37
CA GLU A 101 3.68 11.27 13.68
C GLU A 101 4.14 9.85 14.00
N THR A 102 4.56 9.09 12.99
CA THR A 102 5.13 7.74 13.14
C THR A 102 6.65 7.72 13.05
N GLY A 103 7.29 8.90 12.97
CA GLY A 103 8.75 9.05 12.86
C GLY A 103 9.29 8.95 11.43
N GLY A 104 8.43 8.83 10.42
CA GLY A 104 8.82 8.81 9.02
C GLY A 104 9.40 10.14 8.55
N GLN A 105 10.38 10.09 7.67
CA GLN A 105 11.18 11.22 7.20
C GLN A 105 11.05 11.45 5.69
N ASN A 106 10.55 10.48 4.92
CA ASN A 106 10.40 10.65 3.48
C ASN A 106 9.46 11.82 3.14
N LYS A 107 9.93 12.72 2.28
CA LYS A 107 9.16 13.88 1.80
C LYS A 107 8.85 13.68 0.32
N SER A 108 7.58 13.88 -0.04
CA SER A 108 7.11 13.81 -1.42
C SER A 108 5.88 14.71 -1.58
N GLY A 109 5.59 15.12 -2.81
CA GLY A 109 4.37 15.81 -3.20
C GLY A 109 3.16 14.89 -3.32
N ILE A 110 3.35 13.57 -3.23
CA ILE A 110 2.27 12.58 -3.20
C ILE A 110 2.28 11.78 -1.90
N HIS A 111 1.10 11.32 -1.50
CA HIS A 111 0.90 10.23 -0.57
C HIS A 111 -0.23 9.41 -1.15
N TRP A 112 0.07 8.25 -1.71
CA TRP A 112 -0.90 7.49 -2.50
C TRP A 112 -1.13 6.09 -1.93
N ASP A 113 -2.23 5.97 -1.19
CA ASP A 113 -2.70 4.70 -0.63
C ASP A 113 -3.20 3.76 -1.73
N MET A 114 -2.63 2.56 -1.73
CA MET A 114 -3.04 1.48 -2.60
C MET A 114 -3.42 0.26 -1.75
N VAL A 115 -4.62 -0.27 -1.97
CA VAL A 115 -5.24 -1.28 -1.08
C VAL A 115 -5.07 -2.69 -1.65
N CYS A 116 -4.71 -3.62 -0.78
CA CYS A 116 -4.61 -5.06 -1.03
C CYS A 116 -5.69 -5.82 -0.25
N ASP A 117 -6.30 -6.82 -0.90
CA ASP A 117 -7.15 -7.80 -0.24
C ASP A 117 -6.29 -8.91 0.37
N THR A 118 -6.38 -9.11 1.69
CA THR A 118 -5.61 -10.15 2.40
C THR A 118 -6.48 -11.32 2.85
N ARG A 119 -7.77 -11.37 2.44
CA ARG A 119 -8.74 -12.33 2.97
C ARG A 119 -8.58 -13.76 2.44
N ARG A 120 -7.71 -13.99 1.44
CA ARG A 120 -7.48 -15.30 0.82
C ARG A 120 -6.00 -15.60 0.66
N ASN A 121 -5.56 -16.74 1.17
CA ASN A 121 -4.20 -17.27 1.03
C ASN A 121 -3.10 -16.25 1.36
N PHE A 122 -3.33 -15.42 2.38
CA PHE A 122 -2.42 -14.35 2.77
C PHE A 122 -2.01 -14.54 4.22
N THR A 123 -0.71 -14.38 4.50
CA THR A 123 -0.17 -14.39 5.86
C THR A 123 0.75 -13.19 6.01
N VAL A 124 0.53 -12.40 7.07
CA VAL A 124 1.49 -11.38 7.50
C VAL A 124 2.33 -11.96 8.62
N TRP A 125 3.64 -11.75 8.50
CA TRP A 125 4.62 -12.15 9.49
C TRP A 125 5.19 -10.91 10.16
N GLY A 126 5.35 -10.96 11.48
CA GLY A 126 6.08 -9.98 12.29
C GLY A 126 7.09 -10.72 13.14
N ASP A 127 8.35 -10.29 13.12
CA ASP A 127 9.45 -10.89 13.90
C ASP A 127 9.55 -12.42 13.76
N GLY A 128 9.38 -12.91 12.53
CA GLY A 128 9.45 -14.34 12.22
C GLY A 128 8.25 -15.18 12.67
N ARG A 129 7.17 -14.55 13.17
CA ARG A 129 5.94 -15.22 13.60
C ARG A 129 4.74 -14.76 12.79
N PRO A 130 3.77 -15.64 12.49
CA PRO A 130 2.56 -15.21 11.81
C PRO A 130 1.76 -14.32 12.76
N ILE A 131 1.32 -13.16 12.26
CA ILE A 131 0.57 -12.17 13.02
C ILE A 131 -0.85 -11.96 12.48
N MET A 132 -1.03 -12.14 11.17
CA MET A 132 -2.33 -12.10 10.50
C MET A 132 -2.44 -13.24 9.51
N LYS A 133 -3.60 -13.90 9.43
CA LYS A 133 -3.91 -14.91 8.42
C LYS A 133 -5.29 -14.66 7.83
N ASN A 134 -5.37 -14.65 6.50
CA ASN A 134 -6.63 -14.47 5.76
C ASN A 134 -7.45 -13.26 6.25
N GLY A 135 -6.78 -12.13 6.46
CA GLY A 135 -7.40 -10.88 6.89
C GLY A 135 -7.85 -10.84 8.36
N ARG A 136 -7.38 -11.77 9.21
CA ARG A 136 -7.66 -11.80 10.65
C ARG A 136 -6.36 -11.85 11.44
N PHE A 137 -6.24 -10.98 12.45
CA PHE A 137 -5.13 -11.06 13.41
C PHE A 137 -5.26 -12.33 14.26
N LEU A 138 -4.13 -12.92 14.64
CA LEU A 138 -4.09 -14.22 15.32
C LEU A 138 -4.24 -14.14 16.86
N TRP A 139 -4.36 -12.93 17.41
CA TRP A 139 -4.49 -12.66 18.85
C TRP A 139 -5.82 -11.99 19.23
N GLN A 140 -6.80 -12.03 18.32
CA GLN A 140 -8.15 -11.53 18.58
C GLN A 140 -9.02 -12.55 19.31
#